data_AF-A0A367RSL2-F1
#
_entry.id   AF-A0A367RSL2-F1
#
_cell.length_a   1.000
_cell.length_b   1.000
_cell.length_c   1.000
_cell.angle_alpha   90.00
_cell.angle_beta   90.00
_cell.angle_gamma   90.00
#
_symmetry.space_group_name_H-M   'P 1'
#
loop_
_entity.id
_entity.type
_entity.pdbx_description
1 polymer ?
#
loop_
_entity_poly.entity_id
_entity_poly.type
_entity_poly.pdbx_seq_one_letter_code
_entity_poly.pdbx_strand_id
1 'polypeptide(L)'
;MYLPKEYPFIHIYAQQKPHQPVIIKANTEGLCVLLNAIVGALAYPTQGVAEAFDGDAENFRVLVQLVETHDELAPLPYQKEHESQQSLQHPGFSDTNCRP
;
A
#
# COMPACT_ATOMS: atom_id res chain seq x y z
N MET A 1 18.64 11.10 -3.62
CA MET A 1 19.94 10.63 -3.06
C MET A 1 20.21 9.23 -3.64
N TYR A 2 21.46 8.81 -3.84
CA TYR A 2 21.75 7.46 -4.37
C TYR A 2 21.95 6.49 -3.20
N LEU A 3 21.06 5.50 -3.06
CA LEU A 3 21.21 4.46 -2.05
C LEU A 3 22.25 3.41 -2.50
N PRO A 4 23.05 2.85 -1.57
CA PRO A 4 23.92 1.71 -1.87
C PRO A 4 23.12 0.53 -2.45
N LYS A 5 23.76 -0.29 -3.29
CA LYS A 5 23.09 -1.44 -3.94
C LYS A 5 22.56 -2.45 -2.91
N GLU A 6 23.21 -2.49 -1.76
CA GLU A 6 22.93 -3.35 -0.62
C GLU A 6 21.72 -2.88 0.20
N TYR A 7 21.15 -1.71 -0.12
CA TYR A 7 20.02 -1.19 0.61
C TYR A 7 18.72 -1.81 0.11
N PRO A 8 17.90 -2.44 0.96
CA PRO A 8 16.72 -3.16 0.51
C PRO A 8 15.72 -2.18 -0.10
N PHE A 9 15.32 -2.42 -1.36
CA PHE A 9 14.27 -1.64 -2.00
C PHE A 9 13.15 -2.51 -2.55
N ILE A 10 11.91 -2.03 -2.42
CA ILE A 10 10.71 -2.74 -2.88
C ILE A 10 9.67 -1.74 -3.37
N HIS A 11 9.26 -1.86 -4.63
CA HIS A 11 8.11 -1.17 -5.20
C HIS A 11 7.03 -2.18 -5.61
N ILE A 12 5.81 -1.97 -5.12
CA ILE A 12 4.65 -2.79 -5.46
C ILE A 12 3.67 -1.94 -6.27
N TYR A 13 3.47 -2.31 -7.53
CA TYR A 13 2.46 -1.71 -8.39
C TYR A 13 1.20 -2.56 -8.33
N ALA A 14 0.22 -2.10 -7.56
CA ALA A 14 -1.06 -2.77 -7.43
C ALA A 14 -1.83 -2.82 -8.77
N GLN A 15 -2.68 -3.82 -8.89
CA GLN A 15 -3.55 -4.03 -10.04
C GLN A 15 -4.56 -2.87 -10.16
N GLN A 16 -4.60 -2.19 -11.30
CA GLN A 16 -5.56 -1.09 -11.55
C GLN A 16 -6.82 -1.56 -12.29
N LYS A 17 -6.76 -2.71 -12.97
CA LYS A 17 -7.86 -3.29 -13.74
C LYS A 17 -7.91 -4.80 -13.58
N PRO A 18 -9.10 -5.45 -13.67
CA PRO A 18 -9.21 -6.90 -13.69
C PRO A 18 -8.24 -7.54 -14.70
N HIS A 19 -7.66 -8.68 -14.34
CA HIS A 19 -6.67 -9.45 -15.12
C HIS A 19 -5.32 -8.77 -15.43
N GLN A 20 -5.04 -7.56 -14.91
CA GLN A 20 -3.70 -6.97 -14.99
C GLN A 20 -2.77 -7.60 -13.93
N PRO A 21 -1.52 -7.94 -14.26
CA PRO A 21 -0.56 -8.45 -13.29
C PRO A 21 -0.17 -7.38 -12.25
N VAL A 22 0.00 -7.81 -11.00
CA VAL A 22 0.71 -7.04 -9.97
C VAL A 22 2.21 -7.13 -10.27
N ILE A 23 2.90 -6.00 -10.24
CA ILE A 23 4.34 -5.93 -10.52
C ILE A 23 5.08 -5.58 -9.24
N ILE A 24 6.06 -6.39 -8.86
CA ILE A 24 6.99 -6.10 -7.78
C ILE A 24 8.37 -5.83 -8.40
N LYS A 25 8.96 -4.68 -8.12
CA LYS A 25 10.34 -4.35 -8.50
C LYS A 25 11.18 -4.18 -7.24
N ALA A 26 12.23 -4.99 -7.10
CA ALA A 26 13.08 -5.01 -5.92
C ALA A 26 14.52 -5.45 -6.28
N ASN A 27 15.50 -5.10 -5.45
CA ASN A 27 16.81 -5.78 -5.48
C ASN A 27 16.76 -7.08 -4.68
N THR A 28 17.87 -7.83 -4.74
CA THR A 28 18.07 -9.05 -3.94
C THR A 28 17.75 -8.82 -2.47
N GLU A 29 18.28 -7.76 -1.85
CA GLU A 29 18.04 -7.48 -0.43
C GLU A 29 16.57 -7.16 -0.14
N GLY A 30 15.90 -6.38 -1.00
CA GLY A 30 14.47 -6.12 -0.90
C GLY A 30 13.63 -7.40 -1.03
N LEU A 31 13.99 -8.32 -1.92
CA LEU A 31 13.31 -9.61 -2.05
C LEU A 31 13.52 -10.49 -0.80
N CYS A 32 14.72 -10.50 -0.22
CA CYS A 32 14.99 -11.20 1.03
C CYS A 32 14.15 -10.65 2.19
N VAL A 33 14.07 -9.32 2.30
CA VAL A 33 13.26 -8.62 3.29
C VAL A 33 11.77 -8.95 3.12
N LEU A 34 11.24 -8.93 1.89
CA LEU A 34 9.86 -9.34 1.61
C LEU A 34 9.59 -10.80 1.99
N LEU A 35 10.50 -11.71 1.62
CA LEU A 35 10.37 -13.12 1.96
C LEU A 35 10.35 -13.34 3.47
N ASN A 36 11.20 -12.65 4.23
CA ASN A 36 11.20 -12.73 5.68
C ASN A 36 9.87 -12.26 6.30
N ALA A 37 9.28 -11.19 5.77
CA ALA A 37 7.96 -10.74 6.22
C ALA A 37 6.87 -11.76 5.90
N ILE A 38 6.91 -12.39 4.72
CA ILE A 38 5.97 -13.47 4.36
C ILE A 38 6.13 -14.66 5.31
N VAL A 39 7.36 -15.13 5.54
CA VAL A 39 7.63 -16.23 6.47
C VAL A 39 7.14 -15.87 7.87
N GLY A 40 7.38 -14.63 8.33
CA GLY A 40 6.88 -14.15 9.61
C GLY A 40 5.35 -14.21 9.71
N ALA A 41 4.65 -13.74 8.69
CA ALA A 41 3.18 -13.76 8.64
C ALA A 41 2.59 -15.19 8.60
N LEU A 42 3.34 -16.16 8.06
CA LEU A 42 2.94 -17.57 8.01
C LEU A 42 3.28 -18.34 9.29
N ALA A 43 4.41 -18.04 9.92
CA ALA A 43 4.93 -18.79 11.06
C ALA A 43 4.34 -18.35 12.40
N TYR A 44 3.90 -17.09 12.50
CA TYR A 44 3.36 -16.53 13.72
C TYR A 44 1.89 -16.14 13.50
N PRO A 45 1.01 -16.25 14.52
CA PRO A 45 -0.40 -15.84 14.43
C PRO A 45 -0.59 -14.30 14.33
N THR A 46 0.44 -13.58 13.86
CA THR A 46 0.51 -12.12 13.78
C THR A 46 1.08 -11.68 12.43
N GLN A 47 0.91 -10.40 12.11
CA GLN A 47 1.44 -9.76 10.89
C GLN A 47 2.97 -9.89 10.80
N GLY A 48 3.46 -10.23 9.62
CA GLY A 48 4.87 -10.15 9.28
C GLY A 48 5.27 -8.74 8.88
N VAL A 49 6.48 -8.32 9.25
CA VAL A 49 6.94 -6.94 9.10
C VAL A 49 8.35 -6.92 8.51
N ALA A 50 8.57 -5.97 7.61
CA ALA A 50 9.84 -5.68 6.98
C ALA A 50 10.05 -4.16 6.88
N GLU A 51 11.30 -3.70 6.95
CA GLU A 51 11.69 -2.32 6.64
C GLU A 51 12.40 -2.30 5.29
N ALA A 52 11.97 -1.44 4.38
CA ALA A 52 12.54 -1.29 3.05
C ALA A 52 12.46 0.17 2.61
N PHE A 53 13.20 0.50 1.56
CA PHE A 53 13.20 1.84 0.99
C PHE A 53 12.59 1.82 -0.40
N ASP A 54 12.01 2.94 -0.79
CA ASP A 54 11.55 3.10 -2.16
C ASP A 54 12.70 3.60 -3.06
N GLY A 55 12.41 3.80 -4.34
CA GLY A 55 13.34 4.28 -5.34
C GLY A 55 13.75 5.74 -5.15
N ASP A 56 12.98 6.49 -4.37
CA ASP A 56 13.25 7.88 -3.99
C ASP A 56 13.98 7.98 -2.63
N ALA A 57 14.32 6.83 -2.03
CA ALA A 57 15.00 6.65 -0.75
C ALA A 57 14.16 7.02 0.49
N GLU A 58 12.83 7.02 0.37
CA GLU A 58 11.92 7.11 1.50
C GLU A 58 11.83 5.77 2.25
N ASN A 59 11.75 5.82 3.58
CA ASN A 59 11.64 4.63 4.42
C ASN A 59 10.18 4.15 4.48
N PHE A 60 9.97 2.89 4.15
CA PHE A 60 8.69 2.22 4.25
C PHE A 60 8.74 1.01 5.17
N ARG A 61 7.66 0.84 5.92
CA ARG A 61 7.35 -0.40 6.62
C ARG A 61 6.43 -1.25 5.76
N VAL A 62 6.92 -2.40 5.33
CA VAL A 62 6.13 -3.40 4.61
C VAL A 62 5.44 -4.31 5.63
N LEU A 63 4.10 -4.30 5.61
CA LEU A 63 3.26 -5.17 6.43
C LEU A 63 2.68 -6.29 5.57
N VAL A 64 2.92 -7.54 5.96
CA VAL A 64 2.36 -8.72 5.32
C VAL A 64 1.41 -9.38 6.32
N GLN A 65 0.14 -9.52 5.94
CA GLN A 65 -0.89 -10.09 6.78
C GLN A 65 -1.45 -11.33 6.12
N LEU A 66 -1.50 -12.44 6.87
CA LEU A 66 -2.28 -13.60 6.49
C LEU A 66 -3.73 -13.34 6.93
N VAL A 67 -4.67 -13.51 6.01
CA VAL A 67 -6.11 -13.37 6.25
C VAL A 67 -6.82 -14.65 5.85
N GLU A 68 -7.92 -14.98 6.53
CA GLU A 68 -8.65 -16.23 6.33
C GLU A 68 -9.82 -16.06 5.35
N THR A 69 -10.40 -14.87 5.30
CA THR A 69 -11.63 -14.61 4.54
C THR A 69 -11.46 -13.48 3.52
N HIS A 70 -12.33 -13.47 2.51
CA HIS A 70 -12.36 -12.39 1.52
C HIS A 70 -12.75 -11.04 2.13
N ASP A 71 -13.62 -11.05 3.13
CA ASP A 71 -14.09 -9.84 3.80
C ASP A 71 -12.95 -9.15 4.59
N GLU A 72 -12.01 -9.92 5.12
CA GLU A 72 -10.79 -9.41 5.78
C GLU A 72 -9.81 -8.72 4.82
N LEU A 73 -9.95 -8.91 3.50
CA LEU A 73 -9.16 -8.18 2.51
C LEU A 73 -9.63 -6.72 2.33
N ALA A 74 -10.84 -6.41 2.80
CA ALA A 74 -11.44 -5.09 2.67
C ALA A 74 -11.35 -4.28 3.98
N PRO A 75 -11.25 -2.95 3.91
CA PRO A 75 -11.07 -2.14 2.70
C PRO A 75 -9.62 -2.23 2.20
N LEU A 76 -9.46 -2.28 0.87
CA LEU A 76 -8.13 -2.25 0.26
C LEU A 76 -7.49 -0.87 0.49
N PRO A 77 -6.16 -0.77 0.66
CA PRO A 77 -5.50 0.48 1.06
C PRO A 77 -5.84 1.70 0.18
N TYR A 78 -5.96 1.48 -1.13
CA TYR A 78 -6.29 2.53 -2.11
C TYR A 78 -7.75 3.00 -2.03
N GLN A 79 -8.66 2.23 -1.41
CA GLN A 79 -10.04 2.65 -1.22
C GLN A 79 -10.15 3.77 -0.17
N LYS A 80 -9.24 3.80 0.82
CA LYS A 80 -9.17 4.88 1.81
C LYS A 80 -8.60 6.19 1.25
N GLU A 81 -7.69 6.11 0.28
CA GLU A 81 -7.13 7.28 -0.40
C GLU A 81 -8.17 7.98 -1.28
N HIS A 82 -9.06 7.23 -1.93
CA HIS A 82 -10.16 7.82 -2.71
C HIS A 82 -11.25 8.46 -1.83
N GLU A 83 -11.57 7.89 -0.66
CA GLU A 83 -12.54 8.48 0.29
C GLU A 83 -12.02 9.77 0.93
N SER A 84 -10.71 9.83 1.23
CA SER A 84 -10.08 11.03 1.79
C SER A 84 -9.93 12.17 0.77
N GLN A 85 -9.95 11.88 -0.54
CA GLN A 85 -9.94 12.90 -1.59
C GLN A 85 -11.35 13.43 -1.96
N GLN A 86 -12.41 12.63 -1.77
CA GLN A 86 -13.79 13.06 -2.03
C GLN A 86 -14.37 13.93 -0.92
N SER A 87 -13.89 13.80 0.32
CA SER A 87 -14.36 14.62 1.45
C SER A 87 -13.86 16.08 1.43
N LEU A 88 -12.93 16.44 0.54
CA LEU A 88 -12.42 17.83 0.38
C LEU A 88 -13.09 18.64 -0.75
N GLN A 89 -14.09 18.11 -1.47
CA GLN A 89 -14.77 18.84 -2.55
C GLN A 89 -16.25 19.11 -2.30
N HIS A 90 -16.60 19.68 -1.14
CA HIS A 90 -17.86 20.44 -1.03
C HIS A 90 -17.69 21.65 -0.10
N PRO A 91 -17.27 22.84 -0.59
CA PRO A 91 -17.68 24.07 0.04
C PRO A 91 -19.16 24.28 -0.32
N GLY A 92 -20.01 24.29 0.70
CA GLY A 92 -21.45 24.52 0.55
C GLY A 92 -21.73 25.84 -0.15
N PHE A 93 -22.28 25.77 -1.36
CA PHE A 93 -23.04 26.86 -1.95
C PHE A 93 -24.45 26.82 -1.38
N SER A 94 -24.73 27.64 -0.37
CA SER A 94 -26.09 27.97 0.03
C SER A 94 -26.56 29.17 -0.81
N ASP A 95 -27.09 28.91 -1.99
CA ASP A 95 -27.84 29.91 -2.76
C ASP A 95 -29.22 30.10 -2.12
N THR A 96 -29.30 31.01 -1.15
CA THR A 96 -30.58 31.63 -0.80
C THR A 96 -30.77 32.86 -1.68
N ASN A 97 -31.42 32.68 -2.82
CA ASN A 97 -32.39 33.65 -3.35
C ASN A 97 -33.00 33.16 -4.66
N CYS A 98 -34.32 32.93 -4.62
CA CYS A 98 -35.32 33.51 -5.53
C CYS A 98 -36.57 32.61 -5.51
N ARG A 99 -37.60 33.06 -4.78
CA ARG A 99 -38.99 32.65 -5.03
C ARG A 99 -39.63 33.72 -5.95
N PRO A 100 -40.52 33.33 -6.86
CA PRO A 100 -41.38 34.26 -7.60
C PRO A 100 -42.45 34.89 -6.71
#